data_AF-A0A838RBP1-F1
#
_entry.id   AF-A0A838RBP1-F1
#
_cell.length_a   1.000
_cell.length_b   1.000
_cell.length_c   1.000
_cell.angle_alpha   90.00
_cell.angle_beta   90.00
_cell.angle_gamma   90.00
#
_symmetry.space_group_name_H-M   'P 1'
#
loop_
_entity.id
_entity.type
_entity.pdbx_description
1 polymer ?
#
loop_
_entity_poly.entity_id
_entity_poly.type
_entity_poly.pdbx_seq_one_letter_code
_entity_poly.pdbx_strand_id
1 'polypeptide(L)'
;MTFSPLALAQEPDALEPLTPAPSAETGAMVDETPSLWFVELANAPAADGTSRATLQQEKETFRQAARRANLNYSERFAFDTLWNGFSVQATAAELGKLSRLPGVKAIYPVATFALPEILPSDMPEMNTALAMSGADIAQSELGYMGQGIRVAVMDTGVDYHHPDLGGCFGPGCRVAIGWDFVGDAFNNDPASPTYNPTISPDANPDDCQGHGTHVAGIIGANGGVKGVAPNVTFGAYRVFGCGGSTTADIMIAAMERALADDMD
;
A
#
# COMPACT_ATOMS: atom_id res chain seq x y z
N MET A 1 -27.09 -33.39 -32.29
CA MET A 1 -26.67 -32.01 -32.08
C MET A 1 -25.36 -32.06 -31.31
N THR A 2 -24.26 -31.79 -32.01
CA THR A 2 -22.89 -31.90 -31.52
C THR A 2 -22.53 -30.65 -30.71
N PHE A 3 -22.07 -30.85 -29.48
CA PHE A 3 -21.55 -29.79 -28.61
C PHE A 3 -20.23 -29.24 -29.18
N SER A 4 -20.15 -27.91 -29.34
CA SER A 4 -18.88 -27.20 -29.54
C SER A 4 -18.12 -27.13 -28.21
N PRO A 5 -16.80 -27.38 -28.19
CA PRO A 5 -16.01 -27.18 -26.98
C PRO A 5 -15.79 -25.68 -26.74
N LEU A 6 -15.98 -25.24 -25.48
CA LEU A 6 -15.56 -23.93 -25.01
C LEU A 6 -14.04 -23.80 -25.22
N ALA A 7 -13.63 -22.69 -25.82
CA ALA A 7 -12.22 -22.32 -25.95
C ALA A 7 -11.61 -22.14 -24.55
N LEU A 8 -10.37 -22.65 -24.38
CA LEU A 8 -9.56 -22.37 -23.20
C LEU A 8 -9.36 -20.86 -23.05
N ALA A 9 -9.54 -20.35 -21.83
CA ALA A 9 -9.19 -18.99 -21.47
C ALA A 9 -7.70 -18.73 -21.79
N GLN A 10 -7.43 -17.62 -22.48
CA GLN A 10 -6.08 -17.11 -22.67
C GLN A 10 -5.45 -16.84 -21.29
N GLU A 11 -4.17 -17.21 -21.15
CA GLU A 11 -3.31 -16.77 -20.05
C GLU A 11 -3.46 -15.25 -19.87
N PRO A 12 -3.57 -14.73 -18.63
CA PRO A 12 -3.66 -13.29 -18.43
C PRO A 12 -2.40 -12.63 -19.00
N ASP A 13 -2.60 -11.67 -19.91
CA ASP A 13 -1.52 -10.82 -20.40
C ASP A 13 -0.74 -10.26 -19.21
N ALA A 14 0.59 -10.22 -19.35
CA ALA A 14 1.46 -9.61 -18.36
C ALA A 14 0.94 -8.20 -18.05
N LEU A 15 0.72 -7.90 -16.76
CA LEU A 15 0.29 -6.59 -16.30
C LEU A 15 1.41 -5.57 -16.62
N GLU A 16 1.33 -4.95 -17.79
CA GLU A 16 2.17 -3.81 -18.11
C GLU A 16 1.61 -2.56 -17.42
N PRO A 17 2.45 -1.73 -16.78
CA PRO A 17 1.99 -0.52 -16.14
C PRO A 17 1.34 0.40 -17.18
N LEU A 18 0.13 0.89 -16.86
CA LEU A 18 -0.66 1.79 -17.71
C LEU A 18 0.04 3.12 -17.99
N THR A 19 1.11 3.41 -17.26
CA THR A 19 2.01 4.53 -17.48
C THR A 19 3.44 4.03 -17.60
N PRO A 20 4.22 4.54 -18.57
CA PRO A 20 5.66 4.27 -18.60
C PRO A 20 6.29 4.75 -17.29
N ALA A 21 7.37 4.08 -16.87
CA ALA A 21 8.16 4.51 -15.72
C ALA A 21 8.45 6.01 -15.85
N PRO A 22 8.25 6.82 -14.78
CA PRO A 22 8.43 8.26 -14.86
C PRO A 22 9.82 8.56 -15.42
N SER A 23 9.87 9.16 -16.62
CA SER A 23 11.09 9.79 -17.11
C SER A 23 11.26 11.12 -16.38
N ALA A 24 12.50 11.49 -16.09
CA ALA A 24 12.85 12.68 -15.32
C ALA A 24 12.51 14.02 -16.01
N GLU A 25 11.59 14.05 -16.99
CA GLU A 25 11.28 15.23 -17.79
C GLU A 25 9.81 15.65 -17.69
N THR A 26 9.30 15.90 -16.48
CA THR A 26 7.99 16.56 -16.31
C THR A 26 8.09 18.08 -16.09
N GLY A 27 9.29 18.67 -16.13
CA GLY A 27 9.48 20.13 -16.06
C GLY A 27 9.00 20.79 -14.75
N ALA A 28 8.52 20.00 -13.79
CA ALA A 28 8.27 20.44 -12.44
C ALA A 28 9.58 20.37 -11.66
N MET A 29 9.98 21.48 -11.04
CA MET A 29 11.09 21.52 -10.08
C MET A 29 10.69 20.68 -8.85
N VAL A 30 11.05 19.40 -8.87
CA VAL A 30 11.08 18.53 -7.70
C VAL A 30 12.41 18.72 -6.99
N ASP A 31 12.43 18.62 -5.66
CA ASP A 31 13.64 18.64 -4.85
C ASP A 31 14.67 17.66 -5.43
N GLU A 32 15.75 18.18 -6.00
CA GLU A 32 16.70 17.46 -6.86
C GLU A 32 17.58 16.46 -6.11
N THR A 33 17.39 16.27 -4.81
CA THR A 33 18.13 15.26 -4.05
C THR A 33 17.18 14.45 -3.17
N PRO A 34 16.54 13.39 -3.70
CA PRO A 34 15.85 12.43 -2.86
C PRO A 34 16.79 11.99 -1.73
N SER A 35 16.34 12.11 -0.49
CA SER A 35 17.10 11.57 0.65
C SER A 35 16.72 10.13 0.95
N LEU A 36 15.65 9.62 0.31
CA LEU A 36 15.11 8.28 0.49
C LEU A 36 15.33 7.43 -0.76
N TRP A 37 15.88 6.24 -0.56
CA TRP A 37 16.29 5.34 -1.65
C TRP A 37 15.88 3.90 -1.35
N PHE A 38 15.32 3.23 -2.35
CA PHE A 38 15.25 1.78 -2.40
C PHE A 38 16.60 1.22 -2.84
N VAL A 39 17.08 0.21 -2.14
CA VAL A 39 18.26 -0.59 -2.51
C VAL A 39 17.81 -2.02 -2.75
N GLU A 40 17.68 -2.41 -4.02
CA GLU A 40 17.30 -3.77 -4.42
C GLU A 40 18.49 -4.73 -4.28
N LEU A 41 18.25 -5.90 -3.71
CA LEU A 41 19.26 -6.95 -3.59
C LEU A 41 19.12 -8.00 -4.70
N ALA A 42 20.14 -8.84 -4.85
CA ALA A 42 20.28 -9.71 -6.01
C ALA A 42 19.35 -10.93 -5.99
N ASN A 43 19.07 -11.52 -4.83
CA ASN A 43 18.15 -12.66 -4.77
C ASN A 43 16.70 -12.21 -5.00
N ALA A 44 15.92 -13.09 -5.64
CA ALA A 44 14.47 -12.93 -5.75
C ALA A 44 13.82 -12.94 -4.35
N PRO A 45 12.67 -12.26 -4.14
CA PRO A 45 11.97 -12.22 -2.85
C PRO A 45 11.38 -13.59 -2.45
N ALA A 46 10.85 -13.68 -1.23
CA ALA A 46 10.30 -14.94 -0.70
C ALA A 46 9.06 -15.41 -1.47
N ALA A 47 8.24 -14.49 -1.98
CA ALA A 47 7.10 -14.81 -2.86
C ALA A 47 7.54 -15.56 -4.12
N ASP A 48 8.79 -15.36 -4.58
CA ASP A 48 9.37 -16.02 -5.75
C ASP A 48 10.17 -17.29 -5.38
N GLY A 49 10.05 -17.78 -4.14
CA GLY A 49 10.59 -19.06 -3.70
C GLY A 49 11.97 -19.02 -3.04
N THR A 50 12.56 -17.85 -2.80
CA THR A 50 13.80 -17.76 -2.02
C THR A 50 13.53 -17.97 -0.53
N SER A 51 14.35 -18.78 0.14
CA SER A 51 14.19 -19.03 1.58
C SER A 51 14.43 -17.77 2.42
N ARG A 52 13.63 -17.56 3.47
CA ARG A 52 13.82 -16.44 4.43
C ARG A 52 15.23 -16.44 5.04
N ALA A 53 15.81 -17.61 5.28
CA ALA A 53 17.18 -17.72 5.79
C ALA A 53 18.21 -17.16 4.81
N THR A 54 18.07 -17.44 3.51
CA THR A 54 18.91 -16.88 2.44
C THR A 54 18.79 -15.36 2.39
N LEU A 55 17.56 -14.83 2.42
CA LEU A 55 17.30 -13.39 2.35
C LEU A 55 17.85 -12.66 3.58
N GLN A 56 17.68 -13.23 4.77
CA GLN A 56 18.24 -12.66 6.00
C GLN A 56 19.77 -12.64 5.97
N GLN A 57 20.38 -13.70 5.44
CA GLN A 57 21.83 -13.76 5.27
C GLN A 57 22.34 -12.72 4.27
N GLU A 58 21.65 -12.53 3.13
CA GLU A 58 21.99 -11.51 2.15
C GLU A 58 21.92 -10.10 2.75
N LYS A 59 20.86 -9.80 3.51
CA LYS A 59 20.69 -8.52 4.22
C LYS A 59 21.81 -8.27 5.23
N GLU A 60 22.19 -9.29 6.00
CA GLU A 60 23.30 -9.17 6.95
C GLU A 60 24.64 -8.94 6.22
N THR A 61 24.87 -9.63 5.10
CA THR A 61 26.05 -9.41 4.25
C THR A 61 26.09 -7.98 3.69
N PHE A 62 24.96 -7.44 3.23
CA PHE A 62 24.84 -6.04 2.82
C PHE A 62 25.20 -5.10 3.97
N ARG A 63 24.60 -5.26 5.16
CA ARG A 63 24.86 -4.39 6.32
C ARG A 63 26.34 -4.43 6.74
N GLN A 64 26.99 -5.60 6.68
CA GLN A 64 28.42 -5.74 6.93
C GLN A 64 29.27 -5.03 5.87
N ALA A 65 28.94 -5.17 4.59
CA ALA A 65 29.62 -4.48 3.50
C ALA A 65 29.46 -2.95 3.64
N ALA A 66 28.26 -2.49 4.02
CA ALA A 66 27.98 -1.09 4.24
C ALA A 66 28.82 -0.49 5.39
N ARG A 67 28.93 -1.21 6.51
CA ARG A 67 29.81 -0.83 7.63
C ARG A 67 31.28 -0.74 7.20
N ARG A 68 31.77 -1.70 6.40
CA ARG A 68 33.16 -1.68 5.88
C ARG A 68 33.43 -0.54 4.91
N ALA A 69 32.43 -0.14 4.13
CA ALA A 69 32.51 0.99 3.22
C ALA A 69 32.35 2.35 3.91
N ASN A 70 32.14 2.37 5.24
CA ASN A 70 31.87 3.56 6.03
C ASN A 70 30.74 4.41 5.40
N LEU A 71 29.65 3.73 5.03
CA LEU A 71 28.45 4.35 4.47
C LEU A 71 27.67 5.08 5.56
N ASN A 72 27.29 6.33 5.28
CA ASN A 72 26.42 7.11 6.17
C ASN A 72 24.98 7.03 5.69
N TYR A 73 24.19 6.15 6.31
CA TYR A 73 22.78 5.97 5.98
C TYR A 73 21.98 5.53 7.21
N SER A 74 20.67 5.70 7.15
CA SER A 74 19.71 5.12 8.09
C SER A 74 18.83 4.10 7.37
N GLU A 75 18.65 2.92 7.94
CA GLU A 75 17.70 1.92 7.44
C GLU A 75 16.30 2.27 7.95
N ARG A 76 15.33 2.42 7.03
CA ARG A 76 13.91 2.65 7.37
C ARG A 76 13.14 1.34 7.39
N PHE A 77 13.30 0.55 6.32
CA PHE A 77 12.62 -0.72 6.14
C PHE A 77 13.56 -1.75 5.50
N ALA A 78 13.33 -3.02 5.82
CA ALA A 78 13.93 -4.16 5.14
C ALA A 78 12.81 -5.09 4.69
N PHE A 79 12.75 -5.34 3.38
CA PHE A 79 11.69 -6.11 2.74
C PHE A 79 12.25 -7.45 2.28
N ASP A 80 11.48 -8.51 2.45
CA ASP A 80 11.89 -9.86 2.06
C ASP A 80 10.79 -10.69 1.39
N THR A 81 9.54 -10.23 1.39
CA THR A 81 8.39 -11.06 1.04
C THR A 81 7.93 -10.78 -0.38
N LEU A 82 7.49 -9.54 -0.66
CA LEU A 82 7.04 -9.11 -1.99
C LEU A 82 8.18 -8.49 -2.81
N TRP A 83 9.15 -7.91 -2.12
CA TRP A 83 10.33 -7.30 -2.70
C TRP A 83 11.54 -7.58 -1.82
N ASN A 84 12.72 -7.78 -2.41
CA ASN A 84 13.95 -8.03 -1.63
C ASN A 84 14.87 -6.83 -1.66
N GLY A 85 14.93 -6.11 -0.55
CA GLY A 85 15.82 -4.97 -0.43
C GLY A 85 15.60 -4.14 0.83
N PHE A 86 16.05 -2.90 0.76
CA PHE A 86 15.93 -1.92 1.84
C PHE A 86 15.32 -0.62 1.34
N SER A 87 14.58 0.07 2.22
CA SER A 87 14.43 1.52 2.13
C SER A 87 15.43 2.16 3.08
N VAL A 88 16.24 3.09 2.57
CA VAL A 88 17.26 3.80 3.33
C VAL A 88 17.16 5.30 3.16
N GLN A 89 17.49 6.03 4.21
CA GLN A 89 17.79 7.45 4.13
C GLN A 89 19.30 7.65 3.94
N ALA A 90 19.71 8.24 2.82
CA ALA A 90 21.09 8.50 2.47
C ALA A 90 21.21 9.75 1.57
N THR A 91 22.32 10.45 1.64
CA THR A 91 22.60 11.56 0.72
C THR A 91 23.00 11.04 -0.66
N ALA A 92 22.82 11.84 -1.70
CA ALA A 92 23.23 11.47 -3.06
C ALA A 92 24.74 11.10 -3.16
N ALA A 93 25.58 11.66 -2.29
CA ALA A 93 27.01 11.35 -2.24
C ALA A 93 27.31 9.89 -1.85
N GLU A 94 26.41 9.25 -1.09
CA GLU A 94 26.57 7.87 -0.65
C GLU A 94 26.11 6.86 -1.70
N LEU A 95 25.33 7.28 -2.72
CA LEU A 95 24.80 6.40 -3.77
C LEU A 95 25.90 5.68 -4.55
N GLY A 96 26.99 6.39 -4.85
CA GLY A 96 28.13 5.78 -5.52
C GLY A 96 28.80 4.69 -4.70
N LYS A 97 28.76 4.76 -3.36
CA LYS A 97 29.25 3.69 -2.49
C LYS A 97 28.21 2.56 -2.42
N LEU A 98 26.92 2.89 -2.25
CA LEU A 98 25.82 1.92 -2.19
C LEU A 98 25.77 1.04 -3.44
N SER A 99 25.84 1.64 -4.65
CA SER A 99 25.73 0.89 -5.92
C SER A 99 26.90 -0.07 -6.17
N ARG A 100 28.02 0.10 -5.46
CA ARG A 100 29.20 -0.77 -5.55
C ARG A 100 29.27 -1.82 -4.46
N LEU A 101 28.31 -1.84 -3.52
CA LEU A 101 28.28 -2.87 -2.51
C LEU A 101 27.93 -4.23 -3.14
N PRO A 102 28.61 -5.32 -2.73
CA PRO A 102 28.25 -6.66 -3.16
C PRO A 102 26.79 -6.98 -2.85
N GLY A 103 26.08 -7.56 -3.82
CA GLY A 103 24.68 -7.95 -3.69
C GLY A 103 23.67 -6.85 -4.02
N VAL A 104 24.09 -5.60 -4.22
CA VAL A 104 23.19 -4.54 -4.71
C VAL A 104 22.95 -4.74 -6.21
N LYS A 105 21.67 -4.90 -6.57
CA LYS A 105 21.21 -5.07 -7.95
C LYS A 105 20.86 -3.73 -8.59
N ALA A 106 20.12 -2.89 -7.88
CA ALA A 106 19.68 -1.59 -8.37
C ALA A 106 19.36 -0.64 -7.21
N ILE A 107 19.29 0.66 -7.52
CA ILE A 107 18.91 1.71 -6.59
C ILE A 107 17.86 2.60 -7.25
N TYR A 108 16.78 2.90 -6.53
CA TYR A 108 15.67 3.71 -7.01
C TYR A 108 15.32 4.80 -5.99
N PRO A 109 14.90 6.00 -6.40
CA PRO A 109 14.37 6.98 -5.46
C PRO A 109 13.03 6.49 -4.87
N VAL A 110 12.78 6.77 -3.59
CA VAL A 110 11.46 6.53 -2.98
C VAL A 110 10.55 7.70 -3.35
N ALA A 111 9.42 7.40 -3.97
CA ALA A 111 8.41 8.39 -4.33
C ALA A 111 7.57 8.80 -3.10
N THR A 112 7.20 10.09 -3.05
CA THR A 112 6.21 10.63 -2.12
C THR A 112 4.88 10.80 -2.82
N PHE A 113 3.79 10.44 -2.16
CA PHE A 113 2.42 10.64 -2.67
C PHE A 113 1.64 11.50 -1.70
N ALA A 114 0.88 12.45 -2.23
CA ALA A 114 -0.09 13.24 -1.48
C ALA A 114 -1.49 12.64 -1.66
N LEU A 115 -2.37 12.90 -0.70
CA LEU A 115 -3.77 12.57 -0.86
C LEU A 115 -4.37 13.33 -2.05
N PRO A 116 -5.34 12.72 -2.76
CA PRO A 116 -6.06 13.41 -3.83
C PRO A 116 -6.73 14.68 -3.30
N GLU A 117 -6.72 15.74 -4.12
CA GLU A 117 -7.46 16.95 -3.81
C GLU A 117 -8.97 16.65 -3.78
N ILE A 118 -9.63 16.97 -2.67
CA ILE A 118 -11.08 16.83 -2.56
C ILE A 118 -11.70 17.98 -3.35
N LEU A 119 -12.16 17.67 -4.56
CA LEU A 119 -12.96 18.61 -5.34
C LEU A 119 -14.38 18.67 -4.74
N PRO A 120 -14.92 19.88 -4.47
CA PRO A 120 -16.31 20.01 -4.07
C PRO A 120 -17.21 19.44 -5.15
N SER A 121 -18.00 18.42 -4.81
CA SER A 121 -19.07 17.90 -5.63
C SER A 121 -20.39 18.13 -4.90
N ASP A 122 -21.36 18.71 -5.61
CA ASP A 122 -22.68 18.98 -5.06
C ASP A 122 -23.54 17.71 -4.90
N MET A 123 -23.13 16.56 -5.47
CA MET A 123 -23.93 15.33 -5.52
C MET A 123 -23.07 14.06 -5.60
N PRO A 124 -22.62 13.45 -4.48
CA PRO A 124 -22.18 12.06 -4.49
C PRO A 124 -23.41 11.14 -4.65
N GLU A 125 -23.80 10.87 -5.90
CA GLU A 125 -24.90 9.96 -6.23
C GLU A 125 -24.46 8.47 -6.08
N MET A 126 -24.00 8.09 -4.88
CA MET A 126 -23.72 6.68 -4.52
C MET A 126 -24.96 5.79 -4.70
N ASN A 127 -26.16 6.38 -4.64
CA ASN A 127 -27.43 5.71 -4.92
C ASN A 127 -27.50 5.02 -6.29
N THR A 128 -26.86 5.58 -7.33
CA THR A 128 -26.87 5.01 -8.69
C THR A 128 -25.65 4.14 -8.98
N ALA A 129 -24.58 4.27 -8.20
CA ALA A 129 -23.31 3.58 -8.44
C ALA A 129 -23.45 2.05 -8.47
N LEU A 130 -24.29 1.46 -7.61
CA LEU A 130 -24.53 0.01 -7.60
C LEU A 130 -25.21 -0.48 -8.88
N ALA A 131 -26.22 0.25 -9.37
CA ALA A 131 -26.90 -0.09 -10.62
C ALA A 131 -26.00 0.11 -11.84
N MET A 132 -25.20 1.17 -11.86
CA MET A 132 -24.27 1.44 -12.96
C MET A 132 -23.14 0.41 -13.08
N SER A 133 -22.70 -0.15 -11.95
CA SER A 133 -21.68 -1.19 -11.90
C SER A 133 -22.24 -2.62 -12.02
N GLY A 134 -23.56 -2.79 -11.96
CA GLY A 134 -24.22 -4.11 -11.89
C GLY A 134 -24.02 -4.83 -10.55
N ALA A 135 -23.51 -4.15 -9.53
CA ALA A 135 -23.36 -4.70 -8.19
C ALA A 135 -24.72 -5.03 -7.56
N ASP A 136 -25.77 -4.30 -7.92
CA ASP A 136 -27.15 -4.59 -7.52
C ASP A 136 -27.63 -5.95 -8.04
N ILE A 137 -27.31 -6.31 -9.28
CA ILE A 137 -27.61 -7.64 -9.86
C ILE A 137 -26.81 -8.72 -9.14
N ALA A 138 -25.50 -8.51 -8.94
CA ALA A 138 -24.66 -9.46 -8.22
C ALA A 138 -25.19 -9.74 -6.79
N GLN A 139 -25.65 -8.70 -6.10
CA GLN A 139 -26.22 -8.82 -4.76
C GLN A 139 -27.61 -9.46 -4.75
N SER A 140 -28.52 -9.01 -5.63
CA SER A 140 -29.96 -9.36 -5.55
C SER A 140 -30.33 -10.63 -6.30
N GLU A 141 -29.71 -10.88 -7.46
CA GLU A 141 -30.02 -12.04 -8.31
C GLU A 141 -29.06 -13.22 -8.06
N LEU A 142 -27.77 -12.92 -7.84
CA LEU A 142 -26.74 -13.95 -7.65
C LEU A 142 -26.43 -14.23 -6.17
N GLY A 143 -26.84 -13.34 -5.26
CA GLY A 143 -26.61 -13.48 -3.82
C GLY A 143 -25.16 -13.24 -3.38
N TYR A 144 -24.31 -12.68 -4.23
CA TYR A 144 -22.92 -12.37 -3.90
C TYR A 144 -22.84 -11.07 -3.13
N MET A 145 -22.43 -11.16 -1.86
CA MET A 145 -22.26 -9.99 -0.99
C MET A 145 -20.86 -9.88 -0.39
N GLY A 146 -19.91 -10.71 -0.84
CA GLY A 146 -18.53 -10.72 -0.35
C GLY A 146 -18.29 -11.56 0.91
N GLN A 147 -19.21 -12.48 1.25
CA GLN A 147 -19.01 -13.40 2.37
C GLN A 147 -17.74 -14.22 2.19
N GLY A 148 -16.92 -14.28 3.24
CA GLY A 148 -15.68 -15.05 3.24
C GLY A 148 -14.51 -14.36 2.53
N ILE A 149 -14.72 -13.19 1.93
CA ILE A 149 -13.67 -12.39 1.30
C ILE A 149 -13.17 -11.32 2.28
N ARG A 150 -11.86 -11.11 2.30
CA ARG A 150 -11.13 -10.18 3.13
C ARG A 150 -10.49 -9.10 2.26
N VAL A 151 -10.96 -7.86 2.36
CA VAL A 151 -10.46 -6.75 1.54
C VAL A 151 -9.56 -5.82 2.35
N ALA A 152 -8.32 -5.63 1.89
CA ALA A 152 -7.38 -4.68 2.48
C ALA A 152 -7.67 -3.25 1.99
N VAL A 153 -7.80 -2.31 2.92
CA VAL A 153 -7.91 -0.87 2.63
C VAL A 153 -6.61 -0.20 3.06
N MET A 154 -5.74 0.06 2.09
CA MET A 154 -4.47 0.77 2.27
C MET A 154 -4.65 2.27 2.00
N ASP A 155 -4.98 3.04 3.03
CA ASP A 155 -5.43 4.44 2.86
C ASP A 155 -5.16 5.29 4.12
N THR A 156 -5.94 6.33 4.39
CA THR A 156 -5.84 7.20 5.59
C THR A 156 -6.26 6.54 6.89
N GLY A 157 -6.69 5.28 6.83
CA GLY A 157 -7.31 4.54 7.92
C GLY A 157 -8.75 4.18 7.58
N VAL A 158 -9.43 3.55 8.52
CA VAL A 158 -10.87 3.30 8.44
C VAL A 158 -11.48 3.63 9.79
N ASP A 159 -12.49 4.51 9.81
CA ASP A 159 -13.33 4.75 10.98
C ASP A 159 -14.14 3.47 11.28
N TYR A 160 -13.52 2.62 12.08
CA TYR A 160 -14.11 1.35 12.50
C TYR A 160 -15.22 1.54 13.53
N HIS A 161 -15.42 2.75 14.08
CA HIS A 161 -16.56 3.08 14.93
C HIS A 161 -17.82 3.38 14.12
N HIS A 162 -17.70 3.59 12.79
CA HIS A 162 -18.83 3.88 11.94
C HIS A 162 -19.83 2.68 11.91
N PRO A 163 -21.13 2.90 12.17
CA PRO A 163 -22.11 1.81 12.27
C PRO A 163 -22.25 1.01 10.97
N ASP A 164 -22.21 1.68 9.81
CA ASP A 164 -22.27 0.99 8.50
C ASP A 164 -21.03 0.14 8.19
N LEU A 165 -19.94 0.33 8.93
CA LEU A 165 -18.71 -0.48 8.85
C LEU A 165 -18.57 -1.45 10.03
N GLY A 166 -19.62 -1.62 10.84
CA GLY A 166 -19.69 -2.60 11.92
C GLY A 166 -19.54 -2.03 13.33
N GLY A 167 -19.04 -0.79 13.48
CA GLY A 167 -18.96 -0.10 14.76
C GLY A 167 -18.02 -0.72 15.80
N CYS A 168 -17.06 -1.54 15.38
CA CYS A 168 -16.02 -2.09 16.24
C CYS A 168 -14.78 -2.52 15.44
N PHE A 169 -13.67 -2.74 16.16
CA PHE A 169 -12.39 -3.19 15.61
C PHE A 169 -11.87 -4.46 16.29
N GLY A 170 -11.30 -5.36 15.49
CA GLY A 170 -10.63 -6.58 15.96
C GLY A 170 -11.42 -7.87 15.69
N PRO A 171 -11.00 -9.00 16.28
CA PRO A 171 -11.60 -10.29 16.00
C PRO A 171 -13.12 -10.32 16.23
N GLY A 172 -13.87 -10.73 15.21
CA GLY A 172 -15.34 -10.75 15.23
C GLY A 172 -16.01 -9.45 14.79
N CYS A 173 -15.24 -8.40 14.53
CA CYS A 173 -15.72 -7.17 13.89
C CYS A 173 -15.60 -7.25 12.37
N ARG A 174 -16.30 -6.34 11.68
CA ARG A 174 -16.18 -6.21 10.23
C ARG A 174 -14.83 -5.63 9.81
N VAL A 175 -14.32 -4.63 10.53
CA VAL A 175 -12.91 -4.25 10.47
C VAL A 175 -12.14 -5.15 11.44
N ALA A 176 -11.68 -6.30 10.94
CA ALA A 176 -11.23 -7.40 11.77
C ALA A 176 -9.75 -7.28 12.19
N ILE A 177 -8.95 -6.62 11.37
CA ILE A 177 -7.51 -6.46 11.54
C ILE A 177 -7.06 -5.13 10.96
N GLY A 178 -5.91 -4.64 11.40
CA GLY A 178 -5.32 -3.44 10.83
C GLY A 178 -4.06 -3.00 11.54
N TRP A 179 -3.40 -2.00 10.97
CA TRP A 179 -2.17 -1.43 11.46
C TRP A 179 -2.00 0.00 10.95
N ASP A 180 -1.49 0.90 11.81
CA ASP A 180 -1.02 2.22 11.39
C ASP A 180 0.49 2.17 11.17
N PHE A 181 0.91 2.42 9.92
CA PHE A 181 2.31 2.41 9.53
C PHE A 181 3.03 3.69 9.84
N VAL A 182 2.33 4.78 10.14
CA VAL A 182 2.90 6.14 10.05
C VAL A 182 2.65 6.99 11.29
N GLY A 183 1.50 6.83 11.95
CA GLY A 183 1.09 7.66 13.07
C GLY A 183 0.46 8.99 12.63
N ASP A 184 -0.29 9.61 13.54
CA ASP A 184 -1.04 10.85 13.27
C ASP A 184 -0.19 12.01 12.76
N ALA A 185 0.99 12.19 13.34
CA ALA A 185 1.84 13.33 13.05
C ALA A 185 2.64 13.20 11.74
N PHE A 186 2.54 12.06 11.03
CA PHE A 186 3.33 11.85 9.82
C PHE A 186 2.86 12.75 8.68
N ASN A 187 3.83 13.43 8.06
CA ASN A 187 3.66 14.19 6.84
C ASN A 187 5.01 14.34 6.13
N ASN A 188 5.17 13.72 4.98
CA ASN A 188 6.37 13.79 4.15
C ASN A 188 6.30 14.85 3.03
N ASP A 189 5.36 15.80 3.10
CA ASP A 189 5.33 16.96 2.20
C ASP A 189 6.21 18.10 2.75
N PRO A 190 7.41 18.36 2.17
CA PRO A 190 8.32 19.38 2.66
C PRO A 190 7.79 20.81 2.48
N ALA A 191 6.77 21.03 1.65
CA ALA A 191 6.12 22.33 1.48
C ALA A 191 5.06 22.62 2.56
N SER A 192 4.65 21.61 3.33
CA SER A 192 3.58 21.72 4.31
C SER A 192 4.07 22.30 5.65
N PRO A 193 3.29 23.18 6.30
CA PRO A 193 3.62 23.68 7.65
C PRO A 193 3.60 22.59 8.72
N THR A 194 3.01 21.42 8.44
CA THR A 194 2.99 20.26 9.33
C THR A 194 4.00 19.19 8.92
N TYR A 195 4.99 19.51 8.08
CA TYR A 195 6.04 18.58 7.66
C TYR A 195 6.69 17.89 8.86
N ASN A 196 6.58 16.57 8.87
CA ASN A 196 7.15 15.67 9.86
C ASN A 196 7.30 14.27 9.23
N PRO A 197 8.48 13.96 8.67
CA PRO A 197 8.73 12.68 8.00
C PRO A 197 9.00 11.52 8.99
N THR A 198 8.79 11.75 10.28
CA THR A 198 9.03 10.76 11.35
C THR A 198 7.89 9.76 11.38
N ILE A 199 8.23 8.50 11.16
CA ILE A 199 7.28 7.37 11.24
C ILE A 199 7.11 6.98 12.71
N SER A 200 5.86 6.92 13.18
CA SER A 200 5.49 6.45 14.52
C SER A 200 4.35 5.42 14.43
N PRO A 201 4.63 4.17 14.01
CA PRO A 201 3.60 3.15 13.80
C PRO A 201 2.94 2.72 15.11
N ASP A 202 1.67 2.35 15.03
CA ASP A 202 0.92 1.77 16.15
C ASP A 202 -0.21 0.84 15.67
N ALA A 203 -0.95 0.28 16.63
CA ALA A 203 -2.00 -0.71 16.37
C ALA A 203 -3.38 -0.10 16.08
N ASN A 204 -3.49 1.23 15.94
CA ASN A 204 -4.75 1.95 15.77
C ASN A 204 -4.90 2.48 14.32
N PRO A 205 -5.55 1.73 13.42
CA PRO A 205 -5.73 2.13 12.03
C PRO A 205 -6.91 3.10 11.82
N ASP A 206 -7.34 3.81 12.88
CA ASP A 206 -8.48 4.72 12.82
C ASP A 206 -8.22 5.87 11.84
N ASP A 207 -9.27 6.32 11.17
CA ASP A 207 -9.17 7.35 10.13
C ASP A 207 -9.29 8.75 10.73
N CYS A 208 -8.33 9.62 10.44
CA CYS A 208 -8.40 11.04 10.83
C CYS A 208 -8.65 11.99 9.66
N GLN A 209 -8.69 11.49 8.42
CA GLN A 209 -8.91 12.31 7.22
C GLN A 209 -10.29 12.07 6.61
N GLY A 210 -10.72 10.81 6.53
CA GLY A 210 -12.02 10.38 6.01
C GLY A 210 -11.97 9.71 4.63
N HIS A 211 -10.88 9.87 3.86
CA HIS A 211 -10.75 9.27 2.54
C HIS A 211 -10.83 7.74 2.58
N GLY A 212 -10.06 7.09 3.46
CA GLY A 212 -10.07 5.64 3.61
C GLY A 212 -11.41 5.10 4.11
N THR A 213 -12.09 5.82 5.02
CA THR A 213 -13.46 5.49 5.44
C THR A 213 -14.45 5.57 4.28
N HIS A 214 -14.34 6.60 3.44
CA HIS A 214 -15.17 6.73 2.24
C HIS A 214 -14.92 5.58 1.24
N VAL A 215 -13.65 5.23 1.00
CA VAL A 215 -13.27 4.07 0.16
C VAL A 215 -13.84 2.77 0.73
N ALA A 216 -13.69 2.52 2.03
CA ALA A 216 -14.28 1.35 2.70
C ALA A 216 -15.80 1.31 2.57
N GLY A 217 -16.45 2.48 2.62
CA GLY A 217 -17.89 2.64 2.41
C GLY A 217 -18.33 2.20 1.01
N ILE A 218 -17.60 2.60 -0.04
CA ILE A 218 -17.85 2.16 -1.42
C ILE A 218 -17.71 0.64 -1.53
N ILE A 219 -16.64 0.09 -0.94
CA ILE A 219 -16.37 -1.35 -1.00
C ILE A 219 -17.50 -2.14 -0.35
N GLY A 220 -17.96 -1.75 0.85
CA GLY A 220 -18.83 -2.64 1.61
C GLY A 220 -19.59 -2.02 2.77
N ALA A 221 -19.96 -0.74 2.77
CA ALA A 221 -20.92 -0.24 3.76
C ALA A 221 -22.17 -1.15 3.82
N ASN A 222 -22.72 -1.33 5.02
CA ASN A 222 -23.91 -2.17 5.23
C ASN A 222 -24.80 -1.55 6.31
N GLY A 223 -25.45 -0.45 5.97
CA GLY A 223 -26.38 0.25 6.87
C GLY A 223 -27.13 1.36 6.13
N GLY A 224 -26.97 2.60 6.59
CA GLY A 224 -27.56 3.77 5.94
C GLY A 224 -27.12 3.93 4.49
N VAL A 225 -25.88 3.55 4.18
CA VAL A 225 -25.34 3.35 2.83
C VAL A 225 -25.00 1.88 2.63
N LYS A 226 -25.12 1.42 1.37
CA LYS A 226 -24.78 0.06 0.97
C LYS A 226 -23.67 0.08 -0.08
N GLY A 227 -22.55 -0.57 0.22
CA GLY A 227 -21.42 -0.75 -0.70
C GLY A 227 -21.60 -1.93 -1.65
N VAL A 228 -20.58 -2.18 -2.47
CA VAL A 228 -20.56 -3.23 -3.49
C VAL A 228 -20.64 -4.64 -2.89
N ALA A 229 -19.92 -4.87 -1.79
CA ALA A 229 -19.80 -6.16 -1.12
C ALA A 229 -20.08 -6.01 0.39
N PRO A 230 -21.35 -5.91 0.82
CA PRO A 230 -21.74 -5.53 2.18
C PRO A 230 -21.34 -6.53 3.29
N ASN A 231 -20.91 -7.73 2.94
CA ASN A 231 -20.55 -8.80 3.87
C ASN A 231 -19.06 -9.18 3.83
N VAL A 232 -18.22 -8.35 3.21
CA VAL A 232 -16.75 -8.51 3.31
C VAL A 232 -16.25 -8.25 4.72
N THR A 233 -15.10 -8.85 5.02
CA THR A 233 -14.27 -8.48 6.17
C THR A 233 -13.21 -7.50 5.70
N PHE A 234 -12.97 -6.44 6.46
CA PHE A 234 -11.96 -5.43 6.15
C PHE A 234 -10.68 -5.66 6.95
N GLY A 235 -9.55 -5.37 6.31
CA GLY A 235 -8.28 -5.06 6.95
C GLY A 235 -7.94 -3.59 6.75
N ALA A 236 -7.76 -2.83 7.82
CA ALA A 236 -7.47 -1.40 7.75
C ALA A 236 -5.96 -1.13 7.86
N TYR A 237 -5.32 -0.71 6.78
CA TYR A 237 -3.87 -0.47 6.71
C TYR A 237 -3.64 1.02 6.49
N ARG A 238 -3.42 1.75 7.59
CA ARG A 238 -3.25 3.20 7.54
C ARG A 238 -1.84 3.55 7.10
N VAL A 239 -1.72 4.19 5.94
CA VAL A 239 -0.45 4.55 5.29
C VAL A 239 -0.27 6.06 5.14
N PHE A 240 -1.27 6.86 5.49
CA PHE A 240 -1.19 8.31 5.55
C PHE A 240 -1.36 8.80 6.99
N GLY A 241 -0.54 9.77 7.40
CA GLY A 241 -0.80 10.55 8.60
C GLY A 241 -1.88 11.59 8.35
N CYS A 242 -2.30 12.31 9.39
CA CYS A 242 -3.38 13.29 9.27
C CYS A 242 -2.99 14.51 8.42
N GLY A 243 -1.69 14.70 8.15
CA GLY A 243 -1.17 15.71 7.22
C GLY A 243 -1.29 15.35 5.73
N GLY A 244 -1.66 14.11 5.40
CA GLY A 244 -2.11 13.75 4.05
C GLY A 244 -1.03 13.44 3.02
N SER A 245 0.11 12.88 3.44
CA SER A 245 1.11 12.31 2.52
C SER A 245 1.66 10.97 3.02
N THR A 246 2.30 10.23 2.11
CA THR A 246 2.87 8.90 2.30
C THR A 246 4.07 8.69 1.35
N THR A 247 4.76 7.56 1.47
CA THR A 247 5.91 7.20 0.62
C THR A 247 5.79 5.77 0.10
N ALA A 248 6.40 5.50 -1.06
CA ALA A 248 6.35 4.17 -1.70
C ALA A 248 6.86 3.03 -0.80
N ASP A 249 7.81 3.28 0.09
CA ASP A 249 8.34 2.26 1.01
C ASP A 249 7.31 1.87 2.08
N ILE A 250 6.52 2.83 2.57
CA ILE A 250 5.37 2.56 3.46
C ILE A 250 4.33 1.71 2.73
N MET A 251 4.08 2.00 1.45
CA MET A 251 3.15 1.21 0.63
C MET A 251 3.58 -0.24 0.51
N ILE A 252 4.86 -0.51 0.23
CA ILE A 252 5.37 -1.90 0.18
C ILE A 252 5.25 -2.57 1.55
N ALA A 253 5.55 -1.87 2.65
CA ALA A 253 5.39 -2.41 4.01
C ALA A 253 3.94 -2.81 4.30
N ALA A 254 2.98 -1.99 3.86
CA ALA A 254 1.55 -2.28 3.99
C ALA A 254 1.11 -3.45 3.10
N MET A 255 1.61 -3.56 1.87
CA MET A 255 1.33 -4.71 0.99
C MET A 255 1.87 -6.02 1.60
N GLU A 256 3.11 -6.02 2.12
CA GLU A 256 3.68 -7.21 2.77
C GLU A 256 2.88 -7.60 4.01
N ARG A 257 2.36 -6.62 4.77
CA ARG A 257 1.51 -6.88 5.92
C ARG A 257 0.14 -7.42 5.51
N ALA A 258 -0.50 -6.85 4.49
CA ALA A 258 -1.78 -7.34 3.97
C ALA A 258 -1.66 -8.80 3.51
N LEU A 259 -0.58 -9.15 2.81
CA LEU A 259 -0.28 -10.53 2.46
C LEU A 259 -0.08 -11.42 3.71
N ALA A 260 0.69 -10.95 4.69
CA ALA A 260 0.95 -11.71 5.92
C ALA A 260 -0.31 -11.92 6.78
N ASP A 261 -1.25 -10.99 6.71
CA ASP A 261 -2.54 -11.07 7.36
C ASP A 261 -3.57 -11.89 6.56
N ASP A 262 -3.20 -12.45 5.39
CA ASP A 262 -4.06 -13.29 4.53
C ASP A 262 -5.30 -12.54 4.02
N MET A 263 -5.07 -11.33 3.51
CA MET A 263 -6.06 -10.55 2.76
C MET A 263 -6.11 -11.04 1.30
N ASP A 264 -7.30 -11.01 0.68
CA ASP A 264 -7.56 -11.53 -0.68
C ASP A 264 -7.22 -10.53 -1.80
#